data_AF-A0A3S5AP92-F1
#
_entry.id   AF-A0A3S5AP92-F1
#
_cell.length_a   1.000
_cell.length_b   1.000
_cell.length_c   1.000
_cell.angle_alpha   90.00
_cell.angle_beta   90.00
_cell.angle_gamma   90.00
#
_symmetry.space_group_name_H-M   'P 1'
#
loop_
_entity.id
_entity.type
_entity.pdbx_description
1 polymer ?
#
loop_
_entity_poly.entity_id
_entity_poly.type
_entity_poly.pdbx_seq_one_letter_code
_entity_poly.pdbx_strand_id
1 'polypeptide(L)'
;MRYLDDYFALWSHGREKLEEILKFVNQIEERIKFTMEVEEGERLPFIDVEVIRSNGKLRKKSYAGIILNFRSHYNYSLKIGIIKSMIIRSLRLMKVEFWDDKLKKIDEDIARQWLP
;
A
#
# COMPACT_ATOMS: atom_id res chain seq x y z
N MET A 1 2.03 13.86 -0.76
CA MET A 1 1.04 13.31 -1.72
C MET A 1 -0.24 13.04 -0.96
N ARG A 2 -1.42 13.41 -1.48
CA ARG A 2 -2.72 13.22 -0.81
C ARG A 2 -3.52 12.13 -1.53
N TYR A 3 -4.11 11.20 -0.78
CA TYR A 3 -5.03 10.19 -1.31
C TYR A 3 -6.29 10.19 -0.46
N LEU A 4 -7.36 10.83 -0.95
CA LEU A 4 -8.61 11.10 -0.20
C LEU A 4 -8.34 11.72 1.18
N ASP A 5 -8.20 10.87 2.19
CA ASP A 5 -8.05 11.18 3.61
C ASP A 5 -6.61 10.98 4.13
N ASP A 6 -5.76 10.25 3.40
CA ASP A 6 -4.38 9.95 3.81
C ASP A 6 -3.37 10.95 3.24
N TYR A 7 -2.43 11.36 4.09
CA TYR A 7 -1.35 12.28 3.77
C TYR A 7 0.01 11.62 3.92
N PHE A 8 0.84 11.72 2.88
CA PHE A 8 2.25 11.35 2.93
C PHE A 8 3.13 12.61 2.96
N ALA A 9 3.97 12.74 3.98
CA ALA A 9 4.87 13.86 4.19
C ALA A 9 6.32 13.40 4.48
N LEU A 10 7.28 14.15 3.95
CA LEU A 10 8.68 14.05 4.37
C LEU A 10 8.91 15.04 5.50
N TRP A 11 9.53 14.59 6.59
CA TRP A 11 9.73 15.39 7.77
C TRP A 11 11.20 15.44 8.19
N SER A 12 11.72 16.65 8.40
CA SER A 12 13.13 16.90 8.72
C SER A 12 13.36 17.51 10.11
N HIS A 13 12.31 17.84 10.86
CA HIS A 13 12.40 18.67 12.07
C HIS A 13 12.28 17.88 13.38
N GLY A 14 12.55 16.56 13.35
CA GLY A 14 12.52 15.69 14.53
C GLY A 14 11.11 15.25 14.94
N ARG A 15 11.04 14.16 15.72
CA ARG A 15 9.77 13.51 16.10
C ARG A 15 8.92 14.36 17.05
N GLU A 16 9.53 15.07 17.99
CA GLU A 16 8.82 15.89 18.98
C GLU A 16 7.95 16.97 18.32
N LYS A 17 8.52 17.74 17.40
CA LYS A 17 7.77 18.76 16.63
C LYS A 17 6.67 18.16 15.76
N LEU A 18 6.87 16.94 15.27
CA LEU A 18 5.86 16.25 14.48
C LEU A 18 4.65 15.86 15.36
N GLU A 19 4.91 15.39 16.59
CA GLU A 19 3.88 15.08 17.58
C GLU A 19 3.14 16.33 18.07
N GLU A 20 3.84 17.47 18.21
CA GLU A 20 3.21 18.77 18.49
C GLU A 20 2.23 19.18 17.40
N ILE A 21 2.59 19.02 16.13
CA ILE A 21 1.70 19.30 14.99
C ILE A 21 0.48 18.38 15.03
N LEU A 22 0.67 17.09 15.27
CA LEU A 22 -0.45 16.15 15.38
C LEU A 22 -1.43 16.56 16.48
N LYS A 23 -0.91 16.97 17.65
CA LYS A 23 -1.74 17.48 18.75
C LYS A 23 -2.48 18.74 18.35
N PHE A 24 -1.78 19.70 17.75
CA PHE A 24 -2.37 20.96 17.30
C PHE A 24 -3.51 20.74 16.29
N VAL A 25 -3.28 19.93 15.25
CA VAL A 25 -4.29 19.65 14.23
C VAL A 25 -5.51 18.96 14.85
N ASN A 26 -5.31 18.05 15.80
CA ASN A 26 -6.38 17.38 16.54
C ASN A 26 -7.18 18.29 17.48
N GLN A 27 -6.73 19.52 17.73
CA GLN A 27 -7.47 20.52 18.52
C GLN A 27 -8.36 21.42 17.64
N ILE A 28 -8.18 21.43 16.32
CA ILE A 28 -8.90 22.35 15.42
C ILE A 28 -10.39 22.00 15.31
N GLU A 29 -10.72 20.71 15.20
CA GLU A 29 -12.10 20.23 15.09
C GLU A 29 -12.27 19.00 16.00
N GLU A 30 -13.29 19.03 16.86
CA GLU A 30 -13.51 17.94 17.82
C GLU A 30 -13.96 16.65 17.12
N ARG A 31 -14.69 16.78 16.02
CA ARG A 31 -15.28 15.66 15.27
C ARG A 31 -14.29 14.95 14.35
N ILE A 32 -13.15 15.57 14.05
CA ILE A 32 -12.14 15.02 13.13
C ILE A 32 -10.86 14.78 13.92
N LYS A 33 -10.42 13.51 13.98
CA LYS A 33 -9.17 13.13 14.62
C LYS A 33 -8.22 12.53 13.59
N PHE A 34 -7.03 13.11 13.51
CA PHE A 34 -5.90 12.66 12.74
C PHE A 34 -5.08 11.67 13.55
N THR A 35 -4.67 10.61 12.89
CA THR A 35 -3.66 9.66 13.36
C THR A 35 -2.41 9.80 12.51
N MET A 36 -1.28 9.31 13.01
CA MET A 36 -0.01 9.37 12.29
C MET A 36 0.77 8.09 12.47
N GLU A 37 1.29 7.58 11.36
CA GLU A 37 2.29 6.51 11.33
C GLU A 37 3.65 7.11 10.98
N VAL A 38 4.69 6.67 11.69
CA VAL A 38 6.07 7.14 11.49
C VAL A 38 6.90 5.99 10.96
N GLU A 39 7.85 6.30 10.08
CA GLU A 39 8.75 5.30 9.52
C GLU A 39 9.54 4.58 10.63
N GLU A 40 9.50 3.26 10.64
CA GLU A 40 10.28 2.40 11.53
C GLU A 40 11.07 1.39 10.69
N GLY A 41 12.37 1.26 10.95
CA GLY A 41 13.23 0.30 10.25
C GLY A 41 13.23 0.47 8.72
N GLU A 42 13.26 1.71 8.24
CA GLU A 42 13.20 2.08 6.81
C GLU A 42 11.88 1.73 6.12
N ARG A 43 10.81 1.48 6.89
CA ARG A 43 9.52 1.04 6.38
C ARG A 43 8.40 1.90 6.95
N LEU A 44 7.42 2.20 6.12
CA LEU A 44 6.23 2.95 6.47
C LEU A 44 5.02 2.34 5.75
N PRO A 45 4.05 1.76 6.47
CA PRO A 45 2.78 1.42 5.86
C PRO A 45 2.09 2.70 5.32
N PHE A 46 1.55 2.63 4.11
CA PHE A 46 0.80 3.74 3.52
C PHE A 46 -0.28 3.18 2.59
N ILE A 47 -1.55 3.34 2.96
CA ILE A 47 -2.68 2.71 2.26
C ILE A 47 -2.44 1.19 2.19
N ASP A 48 -2.64 0.53 1.05
CA ASP A 48 -2.54 -0.93 0.91
C ASP A 48 -1.09 -1.44 0.75
N VAL A 49 -0.10 -0.57 0.98
CA VAL A 49 1.28 -0.80 0.50
C VAL A 49 2.32 -0.39 1.53
N GLU A 50 3.41 -1.15 1.62
CA GLU A 50 4.54 -0.84 2.50
C GLU A 50 5.55 0.00 1.71
N VAL A 51 5.78 1.25 2.12
CA VAL A 51 6.82 2.11 1.56
C VAL A 51 8.15 1.77 2.25
N ILE A 52 9.17 1.46 1.46
CA ILE A 52 10.52 1.12 1.90
C ILE A 52 11.48 2.21 1.45
N ARG A 53 12.22 2.79 2.37
CA ARG A 53 13.34 3.68 2.07
C ARG A 53 14.60 2.85 1.85
N SER A 54 15.32 3.09 0.76
CA SER A 54 16.57 2.39 0.44
C SER A 54 17.47 3.31 -0.37
N ASN A 55 18.69 3.56 0.11
CA ASN A 55 19.68 4.46 -0.52
C ASN A 55 19.11 5.85 -0.84
N GLY A 56 18.35 6.44 0.11
CA GLY A 56 17.73 7.76 -0.06
C GLY A 56 16.56 7.81 -1.04
N LYS A 57 16.12 6.66 -1.59
CA LYS A 57 14.94 6.56 -2.47
C LYS A 57 13.82 5.82 -1.77
N LEU A 58 12.60 6.31 -1.93
CA LEU A 58 11.38 5.63 -1.50
C LEU A 58 10.95 4.61 -2.56
N ARG A 59 10.61 3.41 -2.11
CA ARG A 59 10.17 2.26 -2.92
C ARG A 59 8.87 1.74 -2.34
N LYS A 60 8.06 1.06 -3.13
CA LYS A 60 6.78 0.50 -2.67
C LYS A 60 6.85 -1.02 -2.76
N LYS A 61 6.73 -1.73 -1.64
CA LYS A 61 6.50 -3.16 -1.62
C LYS A 61 5.02 -3.36 -1.95
N SER A 62 4.77 -3.84 -3.16
CA SER A 62 3.40 -3.99 -3.61
C SER A 62 2.80 -5.30 -3.12
N TYR A 63 1.57 -5.17 -2.60
CA TYR A 63 0.49 -6.15 -2.57
C TYR A 63 0.34 -7.02 -1.30
N ALA A 64 -0.78 -6.78 -0.61
CA ALA A 64 -1.25 -7.47 0.60
C ALA A 64 -1.93 -8.84 0.35
N GLY A 65 -1.95 -9.37 -0.88
CA GLY A 65 -2.52 -10.71 -1.12
C GLY A 65 -4.04 -10.76 -1.30
N ILE A 66 -4.75 -9.64 -1.12
CA ILE A 66 -6.22 -9.62 -1.16
C ILE A 66 -6.70 -9.61 -2.62
N ILE A 67 -7.02 -10.80 -3.14
CA ILE A 67 -7.77 -11.02 -4.38
C ILE A 67 -9.19 -11.43 -4.01
N LEU A 68 -10.16 -10.97 -4.82
CA LEU A 68 -11.53 -11.47 -4.81
C LEU A 68 -11.54 -12.99 -5.01
N ASN A 69 -12.11 -13.74 -4.06
CA ASN A 69 -12.12 -15.21 -4.08
C ASN A 69 -12.54 -15.73 -5.46
N PHE A 70 -11.65 -16.43 -6.15
CA PHE A 70 -11.86 -16.86 -7.53
C PHE A 70 -12.97 -17.93 -7.66
N ARG A 71 -13.32 -18.62 -6.57
CA ARG A 71 -14.45 -19.58 -6.49
C ARG A 71 -15.81 -18.93 -6.26
N SER A 72 -15.86 -17.66 -5.90
CA SER A 72 -17.12 -16.93 -5.77
C SER A 72 -17.94 -16.96 -7.06
N HIS A 73 -19.25 -16.73 -6.97
CA HIS A 73 -20.14 -16.71 -8.14
C HIS A 73 -20.00 -15.45 -9.03
N TYR A 74 -18.97 -14.63 -8.83
CA TYR A 74 -18.71 -13.48 -9.69
C TYR A 74 -18.38 -13.90 -11.13
N ASN A 75 -18.77 -13.06 -12.10
CA ASN A 75 -18.52 -13.28 -13.52
C ASN A 75 -17.01 -13.38 -13.80
N TYR A 76 -16.61 -14.34 -14.66
CA TYR A 76 -15.21 -14.55 -15.06
C TYR A 76 -14.55 -13.29 -15.63
N SER A 77 -15.27 -12.48 -16.40
CA SER A 77 -14.75 -11.22 -16.96
C SER A 77 -14.33 -10.23 -15.87
N LEU A 78 -15.07 -10.18 -14.75
CA LEU A 78 -14.72 -9.33 -13.60
C LEU A 78 -13.46 -9.85 -12.91
N LYS A 79 -13.38 -11.16 -12.67
CA LYS A 79 -12.21 -11.80 -12.05
C LYS A 79 -10.94 -11.58 -12.87
N ILE A 80 -11.02 -11.78 -14.19
CA ILE A 80 -9.93 -11.51 -15.14
C ILE A 80 -9.59 -10.02 -15.16
N GLY A 81 -10.58 -9.13 -15.13
CA GLY A 81 -10.37 -7.68 -15.09
C GLY A 81 -9.59 -7.24 -13.85
N ILE A 82 -9.92 -7.81 -12.68
CA ILE A 82 -9.20 -7.56 -11.42
C ILE A 82 -7.74 -8.01 -11.56
N ILE A 83 -7.47 -9.24 -12.01
CA ILE A 83 -6.11 -9.77 -12.19
C ILE A 83 -5.31 -8.89 -13.17
N LYS A 84 -5.88 -8.56 -14.34
CA LYS A 84 -5.24 -7.69 -15.33
C LYS A 84 -4.91 -6.32 -14.75
N SER A 85 -5.86 -5.70 -14.05
CA SER A 85 -5.66 -4.38 -13.44
C SER A 85 -4.53 -4.39 -12.40
N MET A 86 -4.40 -5.49 -11.65
CA MET A 86 -3.35 -5.67 -10.65
C MET A 86 -1.97 -5.86 -11.28
N ILE A 87 -1.86 -6.68 -12.32
CA ILE A 87 -0.61 -6.85 -13.08
C ILE A 87 -0.19 -5.49 -13.65
N ILE A 88 -1.09 -4.80 -14.36
CA ILE A 88 -0.80 -3.48 -14.95
C ILE A 88 -0.37 -2.46 -13.89
N ARG A 89 -1.07 -2.37 -12.76
CA ARG A 89 -0.67 -1.48 -11.66
C ARG A 89 0.70 -1.86 -11.10
N SER A 90 0.99 -3.14 -10.93
CA SER A 90 2.27 -3.60 -10.42
C SER A 90 3.41 -3.25 -11.37
N LEU A 91 3.24 -3.49 -12.68
CA LEU A 91 4.21 -3.14 -13.71
C LEU A 91 4.47 -1.63 -13.78
N ARG A 92 3.43 -0.80 -13.58
CA ARG A 92 3.56 0.68 -13.58
C ARG A 92 4.25 1.23 -12.33
N LEU A 93 4.07 0.59 -11.17
CA LEU A 93 4.48 1.16 -9.88
C LEU A 93 5.76 0.52 -9.31
N MET A 94 6.21 -0.62 -9.85
CA MET A 94 7.39 -1.35 -9.36
C MET A 94 8.55 -1.30 -10.34
N LYS A 95 9.78 -1.36 -9.80
CA LYS A 95 10.97 -1.59 -10.62
C LYS A 95 10.94 -2.98 -11.25
N VAL A 96 11.50 -3.08 -12.46
CA VAL A 96 11.63 -4.32 -13.26
C VAL A 96 12.20 -5.47 -12.44
N GLU A 97 13.20 -5.22 -11.60
CA GLU A 97 13.87 -6.23 -10.76
C GLU A 97 12.95 -6.95 -9.75
N PHE A 98 11.74 -6.45 -9.50
CA PHE A 98 10.75 -7.09 -8.62
C PHE A 98 9.54 -7.67 -9.35
N TRP A 99 9.53 -7.64 -10.69
CA TRP A 99 8.38 -8.10 -11.47
C TRP A 99 8.18 -9.61 -11.34
N ASP A 100 9.26 -10.38 -11.40
CA ASP A 100 9.20 -11.84 -11.36
C ASP A 100 8.67 -12.36 -10.02
N ASP A 101 9.20 -11.84 -8.90
CA ASP A 101 8.70 -12.14 -7.55
C ASP A 101 7.21 -11.79 -7.40
N LYS A 102 6.78 -10.69 -8.02
CA LYS A 102 5.41 -10.23 -7.95
C LYS A 102 4.46 -11.08 -8.77
N LEU A 103 4.85 -11.48 -9.98
CA LEU A 103 4.09 -12.37 -10.84
C LEU A 103 3.95 -13.75 -10.20
N LYS A 104 5.05 -14.27 -9.65
CA LYS A 104 5.05 -15.53 -8.90
C LYS A 104 4.08 -15.50 -7.73
N LYS A 105 4.08 -14.41 -6.95
CA LYS A 105 3.14 -14.28 -5.82
C LYS A 105 1.68 -14.19 -6.27
N ILE A 106 1.39 -13.52 -7.39
CA ILE A 106 0.02 -13.49 -7.97
C ILE A 106 -0.40 -14.89 -8.41
N ASP A 107 0.51 -15.63 -9.04
CA ASP A 107 0.25 -17.01 -9.47
C ASP A 107 -0.01 -17.94 -8.30
N GLU A 108 0.81 -17.87 -7.24
CA GLU A 108 0.59 -18.62 -5.99
C GLU A 108 -0.73 -18.27 -5.32
N ASP A 109 -1.08 -16.98 -5.24
CA ASP A 109 -2.33 -16.53 -4.61
C ASP A 109 -3.56 -16.94 -5.43
N ILE A 110 -3.45 -17.01 -6.76
CA ILE A 110 -4.48 -17.60 -7.63
C ILE A 110 -4.54 -19.10 -7.34
N ALA A 111 -3.43 -19.83 -7.47
CA ALA A 111 -3.39 -21.28 -7.29
C ALA A 111 -3.96 -21.77 -5.95
N ARG A 112 -3.71 -21.05 -4.84
CA ARG A 112 -4.31 -21.33 -3.53
C ARG A 112 -5.85 -21.27 -3.52
N GLN A 113 -6.46 -20.52 -4.43
CA GLN A 113 -7.91 -20.45 -4.58
C GLN A 113 -8.47 -21.53 -5.54
N TRP A 114 -7.61 -22.21 -6.30
CA TRP A 114 -7.99 -23.31 -7.20
C TRP A 114 -7.94 -24.68 -6.52
N LEU A 115 -7.04 -24.91 -5.56
CA LEU A 115 -6.91 -26.20 -4.86
C LEU A 115 -8.02 -26.43 -3.82
N PRO A 116 -8.67 -27.60 -3.77
CA PRO A 116 -9.80 -27.95 -2.89
C PRO A 116 -9.68 -27.42 -1.46
#